data_AF-A0AAX3U6I2-F1
#
_entry.id   AF-A0AAX3U6I2-F1
#
_cell.length_a   1.000
_cell.length_b   1.000
_cell.length_c   1.000
_cell.angle_alpha   90.00
_cell.angle_beta   90.00
_cell.angle_gamma   90.00
#
_symmetry.space_group_name_H-M   'P 1'
#
loop_
_entity.id
_entity.type
_entity.pdbx_description
1 polymer ?
#
loop_
_entity_poly.entity_id
_entity_poly.type
_entity_poly.pdbx_seq_one_letter_code
_entity_poly.pdbx_strand_id
1 'polypeptide(L)'
;MDVNSYITPVAGLIGVMVSIVTFLVTFQKLKDIKGEKAKELHSRYAAIKVLANDIDANYPEILILLSGLTRAELTPSEVQWFINEPGAFLKLEQYGKICGRYCEINLEKGEFSLTERVSTFKKQIIEKLKIVGVGLGLLAFLSAMWGLIIYNVNTASVVYIALGAWFIYFLLILWGVNLLWGTINKAQKLQGKPI
;
A
#
# COMPACT_ATOMS: atom_id res chain seq x y z
N MET A 1 53.76 14.08 6.15
CA MET A 1 52.76 13.17 5.56
C MET A 1 51.50 13.32 6.40
N ASP A 2 50.46 13.95 5.84
CA ASP A 2 49.25 14.30 6.59
C ASP A 2 48.35 13.09 6.80
N VAL A 3 48.19 12.67 8.06
CA VAL A 3 47.37 11.53 8.48
C VAL A 3 45.90 11.68 7.99
N ASN A 4 45.42 12.92 7.82
CA ASN A 4 44.08 13.23 7.31
C ASN A 4 43.83 12.76 5.86
N SER A 5 44.87 12.61 5.03
CA SER A 5 44.71 12.16 3.64
C SER A 5 44.33 10.68 3.54
N TYR A 6 44.64 9.89 4.57
CA TYR A 6 44.31 8.46 4.67
C TYR A 6 43.03 8.19 5.46
N ILE A 7 42.71 9.02 6.46
CA ILE A 7 41.51 8.85 7.30
C ILE A 7 40.22 9.07 6.47
N THR A 8 40.20 10.07 5.59
CA THR A 8 39.02 10.45 4.80
C THR A 8 38.54 9.34 3.84
N PRO A 9 39.41 8.71 3.01
CA PRO A 9 38.99 7.59 2.15
C PRO A 9 38.68 6.30 2.94
N VAL A 10 39.36 6.04 4.06
CA VAL A 10 39.05 4.88 4.93
C VAL A 10 37.70 5.05 5.62
N ALA A 11 37.39 6.24 6.13
CA ALA A 11 36.08 6.57 6.67
C ALA A 11 34.96 6.47 5.62
N GLY A 12 35.24 6.90 4.38
CA GLY A 12 34.33 6.73 3.24
C GLY A 12 34.05 5.26 2.93
N LEU A 13 35.09 4.41 2.90
CA LEU A 13 34.94 2.96 2.70
C LEU A 13 34.15 2.28 3.83
N ILE A 14 34.40 2.66 5.08
CA ILE A 14 33.65 2.17 6.24
C ILE A 14 32.18 2.60 6.12
N GLY A 15 31.90 3.85 5.76
CA GLY A 15 30.54 4.35 5.56
C GLY A 15 29.78 3.58 4.46
N VAL A 16 30.44 3.27 3.35
CA VAL A 16 29.88 2.45 2.26
C VAL A 16 29.61 1.02 2.75
N MET A 17 30.56 0.39 3.45
CA MET A 17 30.39 -0.97 3.98
C MET A 17 29.24 -1.05 4.99
N VAL A 18 29.15 -0.11 5.93
CA VAL A 18 28.05 -0.05 6.91
C VAL A 18 26.71 0.14 6.20
N SER A 19 26.65 0.97 5.16
CA SER A 19 25.44 1.18 4.36
C SER A 19 25.00 -0.11 3.63
N ILE A 20 25.94 -0.85 3.03
CA ILE A 20 25.67 -2.13 2.35
C ILE A 20 25.19 -3.18 3.35
N VAL A 21 25.86 -3.32 4.49
CA VAL A 21 25.47 -4.28 5.53
C VAL A 21 24.08 -3.95 6.08
N THR A 22 23.81 -2.68 6.36
CA THR A 22 22.50 -2.22 6.84
C THR A 22 21.41 -2.51 5.80
N PHE A 23 21.69 -2.29 4.51
CA PHE A 23 20.77 -2.62 3.44
C PHE A 23 20.50 -4.14 3.36
N LEU A 24 21.54 -4.97 3.42
CA LEU A 24 21.41 -6.44 3.38
C LEU A 24 20.60 -6.99 4.56
N VAL A 25 20.87 -6.52 5.78
CA VAL A 25 20.13 -6.93 6.99
C VAL A 25 18.66 -6.51 6.88
N THR A 26 18.40 -5.29 6.40
CA THR A 26 17.03 -4.81 6.18
C THR A 26 16.32 -5.66 5.12
N PHE A 27 17.02 -6.04 4.05
CA PHE A 27 16.48 -6.87 2.98
C PHE A 27 16.16 -8.30 3.45
N GLN A 28 17.00 -8.88 4.32
CA GLN A 28 16.74 -10.19 4.94
C GLN A 28 15.51 -10.13 5.85
N LYS A 29 15.42 -9.14 6.75
CA LYS A 29 14.23 -8.94 7.59
C LYS A 29 12.95 -8.77 6.77
N LEU A 30 13.03 -8.07 5.63
CA LEU A 30 11.90 -7.93 4.70
C LEU A 30 11.48 -9.26 4.06
N LYS A 31 12.41 -10.19 3.81
CA LYS A 31 12.10 -11.54 3.34
C LYS A 31 11.43 -12.38 4.43
N ASP A 32 11.94 -12.33 5.65
CA ASP A 32 11.37 -13.08 6.77
C ASP A 32 9.93 -12.64 7.08
N ILE A 33 9.68 -11.32 7.09
CA ILE A 33 8.33 -10.76 7.24
C ILE A 33 7.37 -11.27 6.15
N LYS A 34 7.85 -11.47 4.92
CA LYS A 34 7.00 -12.02 3.83
C LYS A 34 6.69 -13.49 4.04
N GLY A 35 7.66 -14.28 4.51
CA GLY A 35 7.46 -15.70 4.81
C GLY A 35 6.51 -15.93 5.98
N GLU A 36 6.67 -15.15 7.05
CA GLU A 36 5.82 -15.22 8.24
C GLU A 36 4.37 -14.85 7.93
N LYS A 37 4.15 -13.80 7.12
CA LYS A 37 2.81 -13.44 6.63
C LYS A 37 2.15 -14.55 5.82
N ALA A 38 2.89 -15.28 4.99
CA ALA A 38 2.32 -16.38 4.22
C ALA A 38 1.87 -17.53 5.14
N LYS A 39 2.66 -17.84 6.17
CA LYS A 39 2.31 -18.87 7.16
C LYS A 39 1.07 -18.49 7.97
N GLU A 40 0.98 -17.23 8.39
CA GLU A 40 -0.18 -16.69 9.09
C GLU A 40 -1.45 -16.73 8.21
N LEU A 41 -1.33 -16.37 6.93
CA LEU A 41 -2.42 -16.45 5.95
C LEU A 41 -2.96 -17.88 5.81
N HIS A 42 -2.07 -18.86 5.69
CA HIS A 42 -2.45 -20.27 5.61
C HIS A 42 -3.12 -20.77 6.89
N SER A 43 -2.61 -20.37 8.07
CA SER A 43 -3.22 -20.74 9.35
C SER A 43 -4.65 -20.21 9.48
N ARG A 44 -4.89 -18.97 9.07
CA ARG A 44 -6.23 -18.36 9.10
C ARG A 44 -7.18 -19.00 8.09
N TYR A 45 -6.70 -19.32 6.89
CA TYR A 45 -7.48 -20.09 5.91
C TYR A 45 -7.93 -21.45 6.47
N ALA A 46 -7.01 -22.19 7.09
CA ALA A 46 -7.32 -23.49 7.67
C ALA A 46 -8.41 -23.38 8.76
N ALA A 47 -8.33 -22.37 9.63
CA ALA A 47 -9.34 -22.12 10.66
C ALA A 47 -10.71 -21.77 10.06
N ILE A 48 -10.75 -20.87 9.06
CA ILE A 48 -12.00 -20.49 8.37
C ILE A 48 -12.62 -21.71 7.68
N LYS A 49 -11.82 -22.56 7.03
CA LYS A 49 -12.30 -23.78 6.37
C LYS A 49 -12.94 -24.78 7.34
N VAL A 50 -12.48 -24.85 8.58
CA VAL A 50 -13.08 -25.71 9.61
C VAL A 50 -14.42 -25.15 10.09
N LEU A 51 -14.48 -23.82 10.32
CA LEU A 51 -15.70 -23.13 10.75
C LEU A 51 -16.78 -23.09 9.65
N ALA A 52 -16.36 -23.14 8.38
CA ALA A 52 -17.22 -23.17 7.21
C ALA A 52 -18.12 -24.40 7.06
N ASN A 53 -17.93 -25.43 7.89
CA ASN A 53 -18.82 -26.59 7.89
C ASN A 53 -20.25 -26.23 8.36
N ASP A 54 -20.39 -25.17 9.16
CA ASP A 54 -21.66 -24.60 9.58
C ASP A 54 -21.55 -23.07 9.55
N ILE A 55 -21.73 -22.50 8.35
CA ILE A 55 -21.52 -21.07 8.11
C ILE A 55 -22.53 -20.24 8.89
N ASP A 56 -23.80 -20.65 8.94
CA ASP A 56 -24.85 -19.85 9.59
C ASP A 56 -24.63 -19.74 11.10
N ALA A 57 -24.15 -20.80 11.76
CA ALA A 57 -23.83 -20.79 13.18
C ALA A 57 -22.51 -20.04 13.48
N ASN A 58 -21.49 -20.18 12.62
CA ASN A 58 -20.14 -19.67 12.86
C ASN A 58 -19.82 -18.37 12.10
N TYR A 59 -20.80 -17.78 11.42
CA TYR A 59 -20.63 -16.56 10.62
C TYR A 59 -19.97 -15.41 11.38
N PRO A 60 -20.31 -15.12 12.66
CA PRO A 60 -19.65 -14.07 13.43
C PRO A 60 -18.15 -14.34 13.65
N GLU A 61 -17.77 -15.60 13.90
CA GLU A 61 -16.38 -16.00 14.13
C GLU A 61 -15.56 -15.97 12.84
N ILE A 62 -16.18 -16.38 11.73
CA ILE A 62 -15.60 -16.27 10.39
C ILE A 62 -15.37 -14.79 10.04
N LEU A 63 -16.32 -13.90 10.34
CA LEU A 63 -16.17 -12.46 10.15
C LEU A 63 -15.02 -11.88 10.99
N ILE A 64 -14.84 -12.32 12.24
CA ILE A 64 -13.72 -11.88 13.08
C ILE A 64 -12.38 -12.31 12.46
N LEU A 65 -12.26 -13.57 12.02
CA LEU A 65 -11.05 -14.05 11.36
C LEU A 65 -10.78 -13.30 10.05
N LEU A 66 -11.82 -13.04 9.26
CA LEU A 66 -11.75 -12.28 8.02
C LEU A 66 -11.42 -10.80 8.25
N SER A 67 -11.87 -10.19 9.34
CA SER A 67 -11.54 -8.80 9.68
C SER A 67 -10.03 -8.57 9.87
N GLY A 68 -9.31 -9.63 10.28
CA GLY A 68 -7.85 -9.63 10.35
C GLY A 68 -7.16 -9.71 8.99
N LEU A 69 -7.87 -10.13 7.93
CA LEU A 69 -7.36 -10.38 6.58
C LEU A 69 -7.80 -9.31 5.57
N THR A 70 -9.04 -8.86 5.69
CA THR A 70 -9.72 -7.96 4.76
C THR A 70 -10.56 -6.97 5.56
N ARG A 71 -10.55 -5.71 5.10
CA ARG A 71 -11.42 -4.64 5.63
C ARG A 71 -12.77 -4.57 4.92
N ALA A 72 -12.98 -5.38 3.88
CA ALA A 72 -14.25 -5.45 3.19
C ALA A 72 -15.20 -6.37 3.97
N GLU A 73 -16.42 -5.90 4.21
CA GLU A 73 -17.50 -6.73 4.72
C GLU A 73 -17.90 -7.73 3.63
N LEU A 74 -17.86 -9.01 3.97
CA LEU A 74 -18.20 -10.12 3.09
C LEU A 74 -19.50 -10.73 3.58
N THR A 75 -20.43 -10.98 2.66
CA THR A 75 -21.68 -11.68 2.89
C THR A 75 -21.45 -13.19 3.10
N PRO A 76 -22.38 -13.93 3.74
CA PRO A 76 -22.26 -15.37 3.95
C PRO A 76 -22.04 -16.13 2.63
N SER A 77 -22.69 -15.69 1.57
CA SER A 77 -22.57 -16.24 0.21
C SER A 77 -21.16 -16.05 -0.38
N GLU A 78 -20.57 -14.87 -0.20
CA GLU A 78 -19.20 -14.59 -0.64
C GLU A 78 -18.21 -15.44 0.15
N VAL A 79 -18.39 -15.53 1.47
CA VAL A 79 -17.57 -16.35 2.35
C VAL A 79 -17.59 -17.82 1.92
N GLN A 80 -18.78 -18.39 1.72
CA GLN A 80 -18.96 -19.77 1.29
C GLN A 80 -18.24 -20.04 -0.03
N TRP A 81 -18.35 -19.11 -0.97
CA TRP A 81 -17.70 -19.21 -2.25
C TRP A 81 -16.16 -19.13 -2.12
N PHE A 82 -15.62 -18.23 -1.29
CA PHE A 82 -14.17 -18.08 -1.05
C PHE A 82 -13.51 -19.33 -0.45
N ILE A 83 -14.26 -20.11 0.34
CA ILE A 83 -13.77 -21.34 0.97
C ILE A 83 -13.72 -22.49 -0.05
N ASN A 84 -14.68 -22.52 -0.98
CA ASN A 84 -14.85 -23.60 -1.95
C ASN A 84 -13.95 -23.44 -3.18
N GLU A 85 -13.60 -22.21 -3.58
CA GLU A 85 -12.78 -21.97 -4.76
C GLU A 85 -11.26 -22.03 -4.47
N PRO A 86 -10.49 -22.88 -5.17
CA PRO A 86 -9.05 -22.96 -5.00
C PRO A 86 -8.34 -21.65 -5.41
N GLY A 87 -7.59 -21.07 -4.47
CA GLY A 87 -6.76 -19.88 -4.72
C GLY A 87 -7.49 -18.53 -4.56
N ALA A 88 -8.79 -18.54 -4.28
CA ALA A 88 -9.57 -17.34 -4.03
C ALA A 88 -9.12 -16.58 -2.78
N PHE A 89 -8.63 -17.28 -1.76
CA PHE A 89 -8.12 -16.67 -0.52
C PHE A 89 -6.88 -15.78 -0.73
N LEU A 90 -6.05 -16.08 -1.74
CA LEU A 90 -4.93 -15.22 -2.13
C LEU A 90 -5.44 -13.91 -2.78
N LYS A 91 -6.56 -13.99 -3.49
CA LYS A 91 -7.22 -12.82 -4.10
C LYS A 91 -7.98 -12.01 -3.05
N LEU A 92 -8.50 -12.65 -2.01
CA LEU A 92 -9.16 -11.99 -0.87
C LEU A 92 -8.22 -11.03 -0.14
N GLU A 93 -6.97 -11.43 0.12
CA GLU A 93 -5.98 -10.54 0.72
C GLU A 93 -5.65 -9.34 -0.21
N GLN A 94 -5.63 -9.57 -1.53
CA GLN A 94 -5.43 -8.49 -2.51
C GLN A 94 -6.65 -7.55 -2.56
N TYR A 95 -7.86 -8.10 -2.56
CA TYR A 95 -9.13 -7.37 -2.53
C TYR A 95 -9.23 -6.51 -1.26
N GLY A 96 -8.94 -7.09 -0.10
CA GLY A 96 -8.90 -6.40 1.19
C GLY A 96 -7.86 -5.27 1.24
N LYS A 97 -6.71 -5.42 0.55
CA LYS A 97 -5.67 -4.39 0.45
C LYS A 97 -5.95 -3.28 -0.57
N ILE A 98 -6.71 -3.57 -1.62
CA ILE A 98 -7.04 -2.61 -2.68
C ILE A 98 -8.14 -1.64 -2.21
N CYS A 99 -8.79 -1.95 -1.08
CA CYS A 99 -10.03 -1.35 -0.60
C CYS A 99 -11.16 -1.55 -1.61
N GLY A 100 -12.36 -1.92 -1.13
CA GLY A 100 -13.60 -1.99 -1.93
C GLY A 100 -14.04 -0.67 -2.59
N ARG A 101 -13.17 0.35 -2.60
CA ARG A 101 -13.40 1.64 -3.29
C ARG A 101 -13.40 1.49 -4.81
N TYR A 102 -12.58 0.58 -5.36
CA TYR A 102 -12.35 0.47 -6.81
C TYR A 102 -12.71 -0.90 -7.40
N CYS A 103 -12.95 -1.90 -6.55
CA CYS A 103 -13.31 -3.26 -6.94
C CYS A 103 -14.46 -3.73 -6.08
N GLU A 104 -15.40 -4.46 -6.67
CA GLU A 104 -16.53 -5.11 -6.02
C GLU A 104 -16.60 -6.57 -6.49
N ILE A 105 -17.29 -7.42 -5.73
CA ILE A 105 -17.48 -8.84 -6.05
C ILE A 105 -18.82 -8.98 -6.75
N ASN A 106 -18.83 -9.53 -7.97
CA ASN A 106 -20.07 -9.81 -8.70
C ASN A 106 -20.40 -11.29 -8.62
N LEU A 107 -21.26 -11.65 -7.66
CA LEU A 107 -21.69 -13.03 -7.44
C LEU A 107 -22.45 -13.64 -8.62
N GLU A 108 -23.19 -12.85 -9.41
CA GLU A 108 -23.96 -13.35 -10.57
C GLU A 108 -23.03 -13.81 -11.71
N LYS A 109 -21.90 -13.12 -11.88
CA LYS A 109 -20.92 -13.43 -12.93
C LYS A 109 -19.76 -14.29 -12.45
N GLY A 110 -19.63 -14.50 -11.14
CA GLY A 110 -18.47 -15.19 -10.58
C GLY A 110 -17.16 -14.43 -10.84
N GLU A 111 -17.20 -13.10 -11.02
CA GLU A 111 -16.04 -12.28 -11.38
C GLU A 111 -15.87 -11.04 -10.49
N PHE A 112 -14.62 -10.58 -10.31
CA PHE A 112 -14.36 -9.26 -9.74
C PHE A 112 -14.74 -8.17 -10.75
N SER A 113 -15.64 -7.26 -10.38
CA SER A 113 -16.00 -6.09 -11.18
C SER A 113 -15.39 -4.81 -10.62
N LEU A 114 -15.25 -3.82 -11.50
CA LEU A 114 -14.84 -2.48 -11.11
C LEU A 114 -16.05 -1.71 -10.63
N THR A 115 -15.90 -0.98 -9.53
CA THR A 115 -16.98 -0.10 -9.04
C THR A 115 -17.33 0.96 -10.07
N GLU A 116 -18.54 1.52 -9.97
CA GLU A 116 -19.05 2.54 -10.90
C GLU A 116 -18.11 3.76 -11.05
N ARG A 117 -17.30 4.03 -10.02
CA ARG A 117 -16.28 5.08 -9.95
C ARG A 117 -15.14 4.91 -10.95
N VAL A 118 -14.82 3.67 -11.31
CA VAL A 118 -13.68 3.32 -12.19
C VAL A 118 -14.07 2.33 -13.28
N SER A 119 -15.37 2.17 -13.54
CA SER A 119 -15.90 1.19 -14.50
C SER A 119 -15.46 1.41 -15.95
N THR A 120 -15.06 2.63 -16.33
CA THR A 120 -14.59 2.96 -17.68
C THR A 120 -13.23 3.65 -17.66
N PHE A 121 -12.48 3.54 -18.75
CA PHE A 121 -11.19 4.24 -18.93
C PHE A 121 -11.29 5.74 -18.68
N LYS A 122 -12.37 6.40 -19.14
CA LYS A 122 -12.61 7.84 -18.88
C LYS A 122 -12.74 8.12 -17.38
N LYS A 123 -13.56 7.35 -16.66
CA LYS A 123 -13.74 7.51 -15.21
C LYS A 123 -12.44 7.22 -14.43
N GLN A 124 -11.65 6.25 -14.88
CA GLN A 124 -10.32 5.96 -14.31
C GLN A 124 -9.34 7.12 -14.47
N ILE A 125 -9.29 7.75 -15.64
CA ILE A 125 -8.45 8.92 -15.89
C ILE A 125 -8.89 10.08 -14.98
N ILE A 126 -10.19 10.31 -14.84
CA ILE A 126 -10.73 11.35 -13.95
C ILE A 126 -10.30 11.11 -12.50
N GLU A 127 -10.40 9.87 -12.00
CA GLU A 127 -9.97 9.56 -10.63
C GLU A 127 -8.45 9.72 -10.46
N LYS A 128 -7.65 9.28 -11.43
CA LYS A 128 -6.20 9.49 -11.43
C LYS A 128 -5.85 10.99 -11.42
N LEU A 129 -6.56 11.80 -12.19
CA LEU A 129 -6.36 13.24 -12.24
C LEU A 129 -6.76 13.91 -10.92
N LYS A 130 -7.82 13.45 -10.25
CA LYS A 130 -8.18 13.92 -8.90
C LYS A 130 -7.07 13.63 -7.89
N ILE A 131 -6.49 12.43 -7.92
CA ILE A 131 -5.38 12.04 -7.03
C ILE A 131 -4.18 12.96 -7.25
N VAL A 132 -3.78 13.17 -8.51
CA VAL A 132 -2.67 14.07 -8.86
C VAL A 132 -2.99 15.51 -8.47
N GLY A 133 -4.21 15.98 -8.76
CA GLY A 133 -4.66 17.33 -8.44
C GLY A 133 -4.64 17.62 -6.94
N VAL A 134 -5.09 16.68 -6.11
CA VAL A 134 -4.98 16.80 -4.64
C VAL A 134 -3.52 16.83 -4.21
N GLY A 135 -2.66 15.97 -4.76
CA GLY A 135 -1.23 15.97 -4.45
C GLY A 135 -0.54 17.29 -4.80
N LEU A 136 -0.79 17.82 -6.00
CA LEU A 136 -0.27 19.12 -6.44
C LEU A 136 -0.82 20.28 -5.59
N GLY A 137 -2.11 20.26 -5.26
CA GLY A 137 -2.72 21.27 -4.41
C GLY A 137 -2.10 21.30 -3.01
N LEU A 138 -1.82 20.13 -2.44
CA LEU A 138 -1.17 20.02 -1.13
C LEU A 138 0.28 20.51 -1.17
N LEU A 139 1.02 20.18 -2.24
CA LEU A 139 2.38 20.67 -2.45
C LEU A 139 2.41 22.20 -2.64
N ALA A 140 1.46 22.76 -3.39
CA ALA A 140 1.34 24.19 -3.60
C ALA A 140 1.03 24.93 -2.29
N PHE A 141 0.11 24.39 -1.49
CA PHE A 141 -0.20 24.92 -0.16
C PHE A 141 1.02 24.94 0.77
N LEU A 142 1.75 23.82 0.86
CA LEU A 142 2.98 23.73 1.65
C LEU A 142 4.08 24.67 1.14
N SER A 143 4.19 24.84 -0.18
CA SER A 143 5.13 25.77 -0.80
C SER A 143 4.79 27.22 -0.45
N ALA A 144 3.50 27.58 -0.46
CA ALA A 144 3.04 28.91 -0.06
C ALA A 144 3.34 29.20 1.42
N MET A 145 3.12 28.23 2.31
CA MET A 145 3.46 28.36 3.74
C MET A 145 4.95 28.61 3.95
N TRP A 146 5.82 27.82 3.30
CA TRP A 146 7.27 28.05 3.37
C TRP A 146 7.68 29.39 2.76
N GLY A 147 7.05 29.81 1.66
CA GLY A 147 7.25 31.12 1.06
C GLY A 147 6.97 32.26 2.03
N LEU A 148 5.86 32.19 2.78
CA LEU A 148 5.53 33.17 3.83
C LEU A 148 6.56 33.18 4.96
N ILE A 149 7.01 32.00 5.42
CA ILE A 149 8.01 31.90 6.50
C ILE A 149 9.35 32.49 6.05
N ILE A 150 9.82 32.16 4.84
CA ILE A 150 11.06 32.68 4.28
C ILE A 150 10.98 34.20 4.13
N TYR A 151 9.86 34.72 3.63
CA TYR A 151 9.66 36.16 3.45
C TYR A 151 9.75 36.93 4.77
N ASN A 152 9.19 36.39 5.86
CA ASN A 152 9.17 37.07 7.17
C ASN A 152 10.50 36.94 7.95
N VAL A 153 11.16 35.77 7.91
CA VAL A 153 12.36 35.53 8.73
C VAL A 153 13.64 35.87 7.97
N ASN A 154 13.66 35.67 6.65
CA ASN A 154 14.74 36.05 5.72
C ASN A 154 16.17 35.73 6.20
N THR A 155 16.39 34.53 6.75
CA THR A 155 17.73 34.02 7.06
C THR A 155 18.10 32.83 6.18
N ALA A 156 19.38 32.71 5.81
CA ALA A 156 19.87 31.60 4.99
C ALA A 156 19.57 30.23 5.63
N SER A 157 19.66 30.12 6.96
CA SER A 157 19.35 28.89 7.69
C SER A 157 17.90 28.42 7.46
N VAL A 158 16.94 29.34 7.47
CA VAL A 158 15.52 29.04 7.24
C VAL A 158 15.28 28.60 5.79
N VAL A 159 16.01 29.17 4.82
CA VAL A 159 15.93 28.73 3.42
C VAL A 159 16.40 27.29 3.26
N TYR A 160 17.53 26.91 3.88
CA TYR A 160 18.01 25.52 3.81
C TYR A 160 17.06 24.53 4.47
N ILE A 161 16.49 24.88 5.62
CA ILE A 161 15.48 24.05 6.30
C ILE A 161 14.23 23.91 5.44
N ALA A 162 13.75 25.00 4.84
CA ALA A 162 12.58 24.99 3.96
C ALA A 162 12.79 24.09 2.75
N LEU A 163 13.96 24.14 2.10
CA LEU A 163 14.31 23.27 0.98
C LEU A 163 14.34 21.79 1.38
N GLY A 164 14.92 21.47 2.54
CA GLY A 164 14.94 20.11 3.07
C GLY A 164 13.54 19.58 3.36
N ALA A 165 12.70 20.37 4.05
CA ALA A 165 11.31 20.01 4.33
C ALA A 165 10.48 19.87 3.04
N TRP A 166 10.66 20.78 2.08
CA TRP A 166 9.98 20.74 0.79
C TRP A 166 10.31 19.46 0.02
N PHE A 167 11.58 19.05 0.01
CA PHE A 167 12.00 17.80 -0.63
C PHE A 167 11.35 16.57 0.02
N ILE A 168 11.28 16.54 1.35
CA ILE A 168 10.59 15.45 2.09
C ILE A 168 9.09 15.42 1.73
N TYR A 169 8.43 16.57 1.70
CA TYR A 169 7.02 16.66 1.32
C TYR A 169 6.78 16.18 -0.12
N PHE A 170 7.65 16.57 -1.05
CA PHE A 170 7.59 16.11 -2.43
C PHE A 170 7.67 14.58 -2.51
N LEU A 171 8.62 13.96 -1.80
CA LEU A 171 8.76 12.50 -1.77
C LEU A 171 7.53 11.81 -1.17
N LEU A 172 6.99 12.34 -0.07
CA LEU A 172 5.80 11.78 0.58
C LEU A 172 4.56 11.86 -0.32
N ILE A 173 4.36 12.99 -0.99
CA ILE A 173 3.24 13.19 -1.92
C ILE A 173 3.39 12.26 -3.12
N LEU A 174 4.59 12.18 -3.71
CA LEU A 174 4.88 11.28 -4.83
C LEU A 174 4.63 9.82 -4.47
N TRP A 175 5.05 9.40 -3.26
CA TRP A 175 4.80 8.07 -2.74
C TRP A 175 3.29 7.80 -2.57
N GLY A 176 2.54 8.73 -1.97
CA GLY A 176 1.09 8.62 -1.79
C GLY A 176 0.33 8.54 -3.11
N VAL A 177 0.68 9.39 -4.08
CA VAL A 177 0.11 9.36 -5.44
C VAL A 177 0.40 8.03 -6.12
N ASN A 178 1.65 7.54 -6.05
CA ASN A 178 2.04 6.27 -6.65
C ASN A 178 1.29 5.08 -6.03
N LEU A 179 1.09 5.09 -4.70
CA LEU A 179 0.30 4.06 -4.02
C LEU A 179 -1.15 4.03 -4.52
N LEU A 180 -1.82 5.19 -4.51
CA LEU A 180 -3.22 5.29 -4.94
C LEU A 180 -3.38 4.94 -6.43
N TRP A 181 -2.48 5.41 -7.28
CA TRP A 181 -2.45 5.02 -8.68
C TRP A 181 -2.24 3.52 -8.86
N GLY A 182 -1.35 2.94 -8.06
CA GLY A 182 -1.09 1.51 -8.01
C GLY A 182 -2.33 0.69 -7.62
N THR A 183 -3.18 1.20 -6.73
CA THR A 183 -4.43 0.51 -6.35
C THR A 183 -5.43 0.45 -7.52
N ILE A 184 -5.57 1.53 -8.30
CA ILE A 184 -6.42 1.54 -9.51
C ILE A 184 -5.90 0.53 -10.54
N ASN A 185 -4.59 0.50 -10.80
CA ASN A 185 -4.00 -0.45 -11.74
C ASN A 185 -4.13 -1.91 -11.26
N LYS A 186 -4.08 -2.14 -9.94
CA LYS A 186 -4.31 -3.48 -9.36
C LYS A 186 -5.77 -3.90 -9.47
N ALA A 187 -6.73 -2.98 -9.25
CA ALA A 187 -8.15 -3.25 -9.46
C ALA A 187 -8.44 -3.63 -10.92
N GLN A 188 -7.84 -2.92 -11.90
CA GLN A 188 -7.92 -3.29 -13.32
C GLN A 188 -7.36 -4.70 -13.60
N LYS A 189 -6.29 -5.11 -12.91
CA LYS A 189 -5.72 -6.47 -13.05
C LYS A 189 -6.58 -7.56 -12.42
N LEU A 190 -7.53 -7.20 -11.56
CA LEU A 190 -8.49 -8.14 -10.97
C LEU A 190 -9.78 -8.21 -11.79
N GLN A 191 -10.11 -7.17 -12.56
CA GLN A 191 -11.29 -7.14 -13.43
C GLN A 191 -11.34 -8.35 -14.38
N GLY A 192 -12.47 -9.05 -14.40
CA GLY A 192 -12.70 -10.19 -15.29
C GLY A 192 -11.89 -11.43 -14.94
N LYS A 193 -11.15 -11.41 -13.82
CA LYS A 193 -10.68 -12.66 -13.22
C LYS A 193 -11.88 -13.33 -12.56
N PRO A 194 -11.99 -14.66 -12.69
CA PRO A 194 -12.93 -15.39 -11.85
C PRO A 194 -12.61 -15.00 -10.41
N ILE A 195 -13.66 -14.84 -9.59
CA ILE A 195 -13.49 -14.56 -8.16
C ILE A 195 -12.58 -15.65 -7.58
#